data_AF-A0A1Y1KCP5-F1
#
_entry.id   AF-A0A1Y1KCP5-F1
#
_cell.length_a   1.000
_cell.length_b   1.000
_cell.length_c   1.000
_cell.angle_alpha   90.00
_cell.angle_beta   90.00
_cell.angle_gamma   90.00
#
_symmetry.space_group_name_H-M   'P 1'
#
loop_
_entity.id
_entity.type
_entity.pdbx_description
1 polymer ?
#
loop_
_entity_poly.entity_id
_entity_poly.type
_entity_poly.pdbx_seq_one_letter_code
_entity_poly.pdbx_strand_id
1 'polypeptide(L)'
;VASSLSWKTFDLVVKVSKCIDFSNFVRLEDDVVVVWCRNTHKDQVVYKNVHYVVTVTDEIKNKLEKTENDTHLSVVLIGVDSVSRLNMIRSLPYTYNYLQQNDWIEFKGYNKIGDNTFPNIMGILTGMNVS
;
A
#
# COMPACT_ATOMS: atom_id res chain seq x y z
N VAL A 1 -18.72 13.93 32.65
CA VAL A 1 -19.31 13.76 31.31
C VAL A 1 -18.79 14.87 30.42
N ALA A 2 -17.72 14.61 29.68
CA ALA A 2 -17.22 15.50 28.63
C ALA A 2 -16.33 14.67 27.70
N SER A 3 -16.98 14.00 26.76
CA SER A 3 -16.35 13.31 25.64
C SER A 3 -16.28 14.28 24.46
N SER A 4 -15.09 14.79 24.16
CA SER A 4 -14.79 15.39 22.86
C SER A 4 -13.29 15.30 22.57
N LEU A 5 -12.76 14.08 22.49
CA LEU A 5 -11.46 13.85 21.85
C LEU A 5 -11.65 14.02 20.34
N SER A 6 -11.27 15.20 19.84
CA SER A 6 -11.21 15.57 18.44
C SER A 6 -9.96 14.94 17.80
N TRP A 7 -10.17 14.00 16.90
CA TRP A 7 -9.13 13.26 16.16
C TRP A 7 -8.43 14.08 15.05
N LYS A 8 -8.56 15.42 15.04
CA LYS A 8 -8.25 16.26 13.87
C LYS A 8 -6.81 16.79 13.73
N THR A 9 -5.85 16.44 14.60
CA THR A 9 -4.58 17.20 14.65
C THR A 9 -3.28 16.41 14.72
N PHE A 10 -3.28 15.07 14.70
CA PHE A 10 -2.02 14.33 14.87
C PHE A 10 -1.07 14.38 13.65
N ASP A 11 -1.58 14.48 12.43
CA ASP A 11 -0.75 14.43 11.22
C ASP A 11 -0.39 15.80 10.62
N LEU A 12 -0.90 16.91 11.18
CA LEU A 12 -0.62 18.26 10.68
C LEU A 12 0.67 18.87 11.24
N VAL A 13 1.26 18.29 12.28
CA VAL A 13 2.46 18.80 12.94
C VAL A 13 3.47 17.68 13.13
N VAL A 14 4.33 17.46 12.13
CA VAL A 14 5.47 16.55 12.24
C VAL A 14 6.57 17.25 13.04
N LYS A 15 6.70 16.89 14.32
CA LYS A 15 7.83 17.33 15.14
C LYS A 15 8.99 16.33 14.96
N VAL A 16 9.88 16.64 14.03
CA VAL A 16 11.06 15.81 13.75
C VAL A 16 11.98 15.83 14.98
N SER A 17 12.25 14.66 15.54
CA SER A 17 13.25 14.52 16.62
C SER A 17 14.67 14.57 16.04
N LYS A 18 15.69 14.58 16.90
CA LYS A 18 17.05 14.27 16.42
C LYS A 18 17.04 12.89 15.76
N CYS A 19 17.77 12.75 14.65
CA CYS A 19 17.97 11.46 14.02
C CYS A 19 18.60 10.49 15.02
N ILE A 20 18.12 9.25 15.01
CA ILE A 20 18.64 8.16 15.83
C ILE A 20 19.04 7.07 14.86
N ASP A 21 20.28 6.62 14.94
CA ASP A 21 20.74 5.49 14.14
C ASP A 21 20.14 4.20 14.70
N PHE A 22 19.60 3.38 13.81
CA PHE A 22 19.09 2.06 14.17
C PHE A 22 20.27 1.08 14.25
N SER A 23 20.44 0.43 15.41
CA SER A 23 21.50 -0.56 15.62
C SER A 23 21.12 -1.97 15.16
N ASN A 24 19.82 -2.26 15.11
CA ASN A 24 19.29 -3.59 14.79
C ASN A 24 18.53 -3.52 13.48
N PHE A 25 18.76 -4.52 12.62
CA PHE A 25 18.03 -4.71 11.37
C PHE A 25 17.56 -6.15 11.26
N VAL A 26 16.48 -6.35 10.53
CA VAL A 26 15.94 -7.67 10.18
C VAL A 26 15.82 -7.74 8.66
N ARG A 27 16.24 -8.85 8.07
CA ARG A 27 16.00 -9.11 6.66
C ARG A 27 14.58 -9.63 6.52
N LEU A 28 13.79 -8.98 5.69
CA LEU A 28 12.44 -9.44 5.36
C LEU A 28 12.53 -10.41 4.18
N GLU A 29 11.90 -11.56 4.32
CA GLU A 29 11.81 -12.60 3.27
C GLU A 29 10.45 -12.55 2.56
N ASP A 30 9.42 -12.01 3.22
CA ASP A 30 8.08 -11.87 2.70
C ASP A 30 7.75 -10.41 2.37
N ASP A 31 6.90 -10.22 1.35
CA ASP A 31 6.43 -8.88 0.93
C ASP A 31 5.37 -8.29 1.87
N VAL A 32 4.80 -9.11 2.77
CA VAL A 32 3.75 -8.70 3.70
C VAL A 32 4.15 -9.05 5.11
N VAL A 33 4.31 -8.04 5.96
CA VAL A 33 4.77 -8.22 7.33
C VAL A 33 3.83 -7.53 8.32
N VAL A 34 3.58 -8.21 9.45
CA VAL A 34 2.84 -7.60 10.56
C VAL A 34 3.85 -6.95 11.50
N VAL A 35 3.86 -5.62 11.54
CA VAL A 35 4.71 -4.86 12.46
C VAL A 35 3.89 -4.51 13.69
N TRP A 36 4.43 -4.82 14.86
CA TRP A 36 3.84 -4.39 16.12
C TRP A 36 4.92 -3.85 17.06
N CYS A 37 4.57 -2.80 17.79
CA CYS A 37 5.42 -2.20 18.82
C CYS A 37 4.71 -2.31 20.17
N ARG A 38 5.44 -2.75 21.18
CA ARG A 38 4.95 -2.90 22.55
C ARG A 38 5.78 -2.03 23.49
N ASN A 39 5.09 -1.28 24.33
CA ASN A 39 5.69 -0.64 25.47
C ASN A 39 5.93 -1.70 26.56
N THR A 40 7.19 -2.07 26.77
CA THR A 40 7.60 -3.11 27.73
C THR A 40 7.29 -2.73 29.19
N HIS A 41 7.24 -1.44 29.53
CA HIS A 41 6.94 -0.99 30.89
C HIS A 41 5.47 -1.10 31.26
N LYS A 42 4.56 -0.89 30.29
CA LYS A 42 3.10 -0.93 30.49
C LYS A 42 2.45 -2.19 29.95
N ASP A 43 3.26 -3.10 29.42
CA ASP A 43 2.84 -4.32 28.74
C ASP A 43 1.85 -4.11 27.58
N GLN A 44 1.80 -2.90 27.02
CA GLN A 44 0.77 -2.45 26.09
C GLN A 44 1.29 -2.41 24.64
N VAL A 45 0.51 -2.95 23.70
CA VAL A 45 0.77 -2.78 22.26
C VAL A 45 0.38 -1.35 21.87
N VAL A 46 1.36 -0.56 21.46
CA VAL A 46 1.18 0.86 21.06
C VAL A 46 1.06 1.02 19.55
N TYR A 47 1.47 0.02 18.79
CA TYR A 47 1.37 0.00 17.34
C TYR A 47 1.15 -1.44 16.86
N LYS A 48 0.25 -1.64 15.90
CA LYS A 48 0.11 -2.92 15.19
C LYS A 48 -0.47 -2.62 13.81
N ASN A 49 0.27 -2.90 12.76
CA ASN A 49 -0.19 -2.73 11.39
C ASN A 49 0.42 -3.77 10.46
N VAL A 50 -0.21 -3.96 9.30
CA VAL A 50 0.33 -4.74 8.20
C VAL A 50 1.06 -3.78 7.26
N HIS A 51 2.31 -4.11 6.94
CA HIS A 51 3.10 -3.35 5.99
C HIS A 51 3.39 -4.21 4.78
N TYR A 52 3.25 -3.60 3.61
CA TYR A 52 3.76 -4.13 2.36
C TYR A 52 5.16 -3.59 2.15
N VAL A 53 6.11 -4.48 1.92
CA VAL A 53 7.50 -4.14 1.67
C VAL A 53 7.90 -4.80 0.36
N VAL A 54 8.64 -4.09 -0.47
CA VAL A 54 9.15 -4.66 -1.72
C VAL A 54 10.45 -5.39 -1.38
N THR A 55 10.41 -6.73 -1.35
CA THR A 55 11.63 -7.52 -1.18
C THR A 55 12.40 -7.58 -2.51
N VAL A 56 13.67 -7.19 -2.46
CA VAL A 56 14.54 -7.25 -3.66
C VAL A 56 15.14 -8.65 -3.74
N THR A 57 14.55 -9.49 -4.58
CA THR A 57 15.07 -10.83 -4.88
C THR A 57 16.32 -10.75 -5.76
N ASP A 58 17.13 -11.82 -5.80
CA ASP A 58 18.31 -11.87 -6.67
C ASP A 58 17.94 -11.76 -8.16
N GLU A 59 16.76 -12.24 -8.54
CA GLU A 59 16.22 -12.03 -9.90
C GLU A 59 15.98 -10.54 -10.19
N ILE A 60 15.41 -9.80 -9.24
CA ILE A 60 15.19 -8.36 -9.36
C ILE A 60 16.53 -7.62 -9.40
N LYS A 61 17.50 -7.98 -8.55
CA LYS A 61 18.85 -7.39 -8.61
C LYS A 61 19.49 -7.55 -9.97
N ASN A 62 19.46 -8.76 -10.53
CA ASN A 62 20.01 -9.04 -11.85
C ASN A 62 19.31 -8.24 -12.96
N LYS A 63 18.00 -7.99 -12.82
CA LYS A 63 17.27 -7.11 -13.74
C LYS A 63 17.71 -5.66 -13.59
N LEU A 64 17.87 -5.16 -12.36
CA LEU A 64 18.29 -3.79 -12.07
C LEU A 64 19.72 -3.50 -12.58
N GLU A 65 20.66 -4.42 -12.34
CA GLU A 65 22.05 -4.29 -12.82
C GLU A 65 22.13 -4.27 -14.35
N LYS A 66 21.28 -5.02 -15.05
CA LYS A 66 21.18 -4.98 -16.52
C LYS A 66 20.57 -3.69 -17.06
N THR A 67 19.90 -2.92 -16.20
CA THR A 67 19.11 -1.74 -16.57
C THR A 67 19.86 -0.43 -16.26
N GLU A 68 21.13 -0.49 -15.84
CA GLU A 68 21.96 0.67 -15.46
C GLU A 68 22.15 1.75 -16.55
N ASN A 69 21.77 1.48 -17.80
CA ASN A 69 21.74 2.48 -18.88
C ASN A 69 20.35 3.15 -18.97
N ASP A 70 20.14 4.14 -18.10
CA ASP A 70 19.17 5.24 -18.24
C ASP A 70 17.72 4.85 -18.61
N THR A 71 17.08 3.99 -17.81
CA THR A 71 15.63 3.78 -17.94
C THR A 71 14.86 4.61 -16.92
N HIS A 72 14.36 5.76 -17.38
CA HIS A 72 13.28 6.43 -16.67
C HIS A 72 12.05 5.51 -16.70
N LEU A 73 11.64 5.00 -15.53
CA LEU A 73 10.45 4.16 -15.42
C LEU A 73 9.22 4.99 -15.75
N SER A 74 8.54 4.66 -16.85
CA SER A 74 7.23 5.23 -17.18
C SER A 74 6.14 4.30 -16.66
N VAL A 75 5.29 4.81 -15.77
CA VAL A 75 4.15 4.07 -15.21
C VAL A 75 2.86 4.69 -15.74
N VAL A 76 1.98 3.85 -16.30
CA VAL A 76 0.63 4.25 -16.72
C VAL A 76 -0.38 3.66 -15.75
N LEU A 77 -1.17 4.52 -15.12
CA LEU A 77 -2.30 4.12 -14.29
C LEU A 77 -3.60 4.30 -15.08
N ILE A 78 -4.34 3.21 -15.28
CA ILE A 78 -5.63 3.22 -15.98
C ILE A 78 -6.74 3.02 -14.95
N GLY A 79 -7.60 4.03 -14.78
CA GLY A 79 -8.77 3.96 -13.91
C GLY A 79 -10.04 3.65 -14.71
N VAL A 80 -10.77 2.62 -14.30
CA VAL A 80 -12.11 2.31 -14.82
C VAL A 80 -13.10 2.50 -13.68
N ASP A 81 -13.94 3.53 -13.79
CA ASP A 81 -14.93 3.86 -12.76
C ASP A 81 -16.26 3.13 -12.98
N SER A 82 -17.05 2.97 -11.91
CA SER A 82 -18.41 2.40 -11.93
C SER A 82 -18.50 0.94 -12.39
N VAL A 83 -17.39 0.20 -12.40
CA VAL A 83 -17.34 -1.22 -12.76
C VAL A 83 -17.01 -2.07 -11.54
N SER A 84 -17.89 -2.99 -11.19
CA SER A 84 -17.57 -4.05 -10.21
C SER A 84 -16.81 -5.19 -10.88
N ARG A 85 -16.11 -6.01 -10.09
CA ARG A 85 -15.44 -7.23 -10.57
C ARG A 85 -16.37 -8.14 -11.38
N LEU A 86 -17.58 -8.38 -10.88
CA LEU A 86 -18.57 -9.21 -11.58
C LEU A 86 -19.06 -8.54 -12.87
N ASN A 87 -19.20 -7.22 -12.90
CA ASN A 87 -19.54 -6.49 -14.11
C ASN A 87 -18.42 -6.59 -15.16
N MET A 88 -17.15 -6.50 -14.74
CA MET A 88 -16.01 -6.69 -15.66
C MET A 88 -16.02 -8.07 -16.31
N ILE A 89 -16.25 -9.13 -15.53
CA ILE A 89 -16.31 -10.52 -16.03
C ILE A 89 -17.42 -10.69 -17.08
N ARG A 90 -18.59 -10.06 -16.86
CA ARG A 90 -19.75 -10.19 -17.77
C ARG A 90 -19.67 -9.29 -19.00
N SER A 91 -19.30 -8.03 -18.80
CA SER A 91 -19.39 -6.98 -19.83
C SER A 91 -18.08 -6.82 -20.61
N LEU A 92 -16.94 -7.25 -20.05
CA LEU A 92 -15.61 -7.18 -20.67
C LEU A 92 -14.89 -8.55 -20.65
N PRO A 93 -15.51 -9.62 -21.18
CA PRO A 93 -14.98 -10.98 -21.08
C PRO A 93 -13.63 -11.15 -21.79
N TYR A 94 -13.43 -10.49 -22.94
CA TYR A 94 -12.16 -10.53 -23.66
C TYR A 94 -11.02 -9.88 -22.86
N THR A 95 -11.28 -8.70 -22.27
CA THR A 95 -10.32 -8.01 -21.41
C THR A 95 -9.99 -8.84 -20.18
N TYR A 96 -11.00 -9.40 -19.51
CA TYR A 96 -10.80 -10.25 -18.35
C TYR A 96 -9.92 -11.46 -18.68
N ASN A 97 -10.23 -12.18 -19.77
CA ASN A 97 -9.45 -13.33 -20.21
C ASN A 97 -8.01 -12.95 -20.58
N TYR A 98 -7.82 -11.83 -21.27
CA TYR A 98 -6.48 -11.32 -21.59
C TYR A 98 -5.65 -11.09 -20.32
N LEU A 99 -6.21 -10.42 -19.31
CA LEU A 99 -5.51 -10.18 -18.05
C LEU A 99 -5.12 -11.48 -17.34
N GLN A 100 -6.05 -12.44 -17.25
CA GLN A 100 -5.80 -13.73 -16.59
C GLN A 100 -4.72 -14.58 -17.28
N GLN A 101 -4.52 -14.41 -18.59
CA GLN A 101 -3.56 -15.19 -19.38
C GLN A 101 -2.16 -14.56 -19.46
N ASN A 102 -1.99 -13.31 -19.05
CA ASN A 102 -0.74 -12.55 -19.22
C ASN A 102 -0.10 -12.14 -17.88
N ASP A 103 -0.14 -13.04 -16.89
CA ASP A 103 0.51 -12.87 -15.56
C ASP A 103 0.12 -11.60 -14.80
N TRP A 104 -1.09 -11.07 -15.04
CA TRP A 104 -1.58 -9.94 -14.25
C TRP A 104 -1.98 -10.40 -12.85
N ILE A 105 -1.50 -9.66 -11.85
CA ILE A 105 -1.84 -9.91 -10.46
C ILE A 105 -3.22 -9.31 -10.17
N GLU A 106 -4.18 -10.18 -9.88
CA GLU A 106 -5.50 -9.77 -9.41
C GLU A 106 -5.49 -9.55 -7.88
N PHE A 107 -5.73 -8.32 -7.44
CA PHE A 107 -5.86 -7.97 -6.02
C PHE A 107 -7.20 -8.42 -5.42
N LYS A 108 -7.37 -9.74 -5.26
CA LYS A 108 -8.60 -10.33 -4.68
C LYS A 108 -8.80 -9.82 -3.25
N GLY A 109 -10.04 -9.42 -2.94
CA GLY A 109 -10.42 -8.91 -1.61
C GLY A 109 -10.20 -7.41 -1.41
N TYR A 110 -9.50 -6.73 -2.32
CA TYR A 110 -9.44 -5.27 -2.33
C TYR A 110 -10.76 -4.69 -2.83
N ASN A 111 -11.32 -3.77 -2.05
CA ASN A 111 -12.58 -3.10 -2.33
C ASN A 111 -12.40 -1.59 -2.38
N LYS A 112 -13.39 -0.90 -2.96
CA LYS A 112 -13.47 0.56 -2.91
C LYS A 112 -13.47 1.07 -1.46
N ILE A 113 -12.83 2.21 -1.24
CA ILE A 113 -12.78 2.90 0.06
C ILE A 113 -14.10 3.63 0.31
N GLY A 114 -14.64 4.28 -0.71
CA GLY A 114 -15.89 5.03 -0.65
C GLY A 114 -16.78 4.83 -1.87
N ASP A 115 -17.99 5.38 -1.81
CA ASP A 115 -18.95 5.27 -2.91
C ASP A 115 -18.60 6.10 -4.13
N ASN A 116 -17.91 7.22 -3.93
CA ASN A 116 -17.54 8.17 -4.98
C ASN A 116 -16.11 7.95 -5.48
N THR A 117 -15.84 8.41 -6.69
CA THR A 117 -14.53 8.31 -7.35
C THR A 117 -13.43 9.03 -6.57
N PHE A 118 -13.71 10.23 -6.04
CA PHE A 118 -12.73 11.07 -5.35
C PHE A 118 -12.03 10.38 -4.16
N PRO A 119 -12.75 9.88 -3.13
CA PRO A 119 -12.09 9.21 -2.00
C PRO A 119 -11.32 7.94 -2.42
N ASN A 120 -11.76 7.24 -3.46
CA ASN A 120 -11.05 6.06 -3.98
C ASN A 120 -9.71 6.43 -4.63
N ILE A 121 -9.70 7.43 -5.51
CA ILE A 121 -8.47 7.90 -6.15
C ILE A 121 -7.53 8.51 -5.12
N MET A 122 -8.04 9.35 -4.21
CA MET A 122 -7.21 9.96 -3.16
C MET A 122 -6.58 8.90 -2.26
N GLY A 123 -7.32 7.86 -1.87
CA GLY A 123 -6.76 6.77 -1.08
C GLY A 123 -5.66 6.00 -1.81
N ILE A 124 -5.80 5.77 -3.11
CA ILE A 124 -4.76 5.12 -3.92
C ILE A 124 -3.51 6.00 -4.04
N LEU A 125 -3.68 7.30 -4.32
CA LEU A 125 -2.55 8.18 -4.61
C LEU A 125 -1.83 8.71 -3.37
N THR A 126 -2.54 8.82 -2.24
CA THR A 126 -1.98 9.41 -1.01
C THR A 126 -1.82 8.41 0.14
N GLY A 127 -2.42 7.23 0.03
CA GLY A 127 -2.50 6.28 1.13
C GLY A 127 -3.37 6.75 2.29
N MET A 128 -4.07 7.89 2.17
CA MET A 128 -4.91 8.45 3.22
C MET A 128 -6.38 8.09 3.01
N ASN A 129 -7.06 7.73 4.09
CA ASN A 129 -8.50 7.63 4.09
C ASN A 129 -9.10 9.00 4.46
N VAL A 130 -9.90 9.58 3.56
CA VAL A 130 -10.52 10.92 3.73
C VAL A 130 -11.97 10.82 4.23
N SER A 131 -12.36 9.69 4.84
CA SER A 131 -13.69 9.50 5.42
C SER A 131 -13.84 10.10 6.82
#